data_AF-A0A1W6DLU4-F1
#
_entry.id   AF-A0A1W6DLU4-F1
#
_cell.length_a   1.000
_cell.length_b   1.000
_cell.length_c   1.000
_cell.angle_alpha   90.00
_cell.angle_beta   90.00
_cell.angle_gamma   90.00
#
_symmetry.space_group_name_H-M   'P 1'
#
loop_
_entity.id
_entity.type
_entity.pdbx_description
1 polymer ?
#
loop_
_entity_poly.entity_id
_entity_poly.type
_entity_poly.pdbx_seq_one_letter_code
_entity_poly.pdbx_strand_id
1 'polypeptide(L)'
;MEYELPEAQYIPTANIEVPLLSILGENKAGDHRRVPRRLQLVECERQARIAALHIDRAWALTERHAGPSDDTLVWAELQGAMTAGIILSRMLRPTGVRPRAPLSRTKSEKRSADRGAKLRGLLSVEEESPLLKISAIRDPIEHFDERIDRAVEQGAVSVSDFFIAKQGYLATGPTQLPDGRDAPRTVALRVFAPWPGLLIFDGQVFDLFAYEEALHRLIDQDYPRAVAAVIHEEREWTNSHFGSAQQLAWRADDVERRRARWASFREGRSLSAPTGL
;
A
#
# COMPACT_ATOMS: atom_id res chain seq x y z
N MET A 1 -22.15 -20.49 -7.65
CA MET A 1 -21.14 -21.54 -7.43
C MET A 1 -20.55 -21.26 -6.07
N GLU A 2 -20.94 -22.02 -5.04
CA GLU A 2 -20.40 -21.83 -3.70
C GLU A 2 -18.93 -22.28 -3.67
N TYR A 3 -18.09 -21.46 -3.06
CA TYR A 3 -16.65 -21.66 -2.99
C TYR A 3 -16.33 -22.37 -1.67
N GLU A 4 -16.14 -23.69 -1.72
CA GLU A 4 -15.64 -24.45 -0.59
C GLU A 4 -14.11 -24.35 -0.52
N LEU A 5 -13.61 -23.94 0.65
CA LEU A 5 -12.18 -23.91 0.94
C LEU A 5 -11.64 -25.34 1.07
N PRO A 6 -10.42 -25.65 0.57
CA PRO A 6 -9.79 -26.94 0.78
C PRO A 6 -9.67 -27.29 2.27
N GLU A 7 -9.92 -28.54 2.63
CA GLU A 7 -9.70 -28.99 4.00
C GLU A 7 -8.20 -29.03 4.32
N ALA A 8 -7.82 -28.28 5.35
CA ALA A 8 -6.48 -28.32 5.89
C ALA A 8 -6.36 -29.44 6.94
N GLN A 9 -5.28 -30.21 6.90
CA GLN A 9 -4.91 -31.18 7.92
C GLN A 9 -3.70 -30.69 8.70
N TYR A 10 -3.70 -31.00 10.00
CA TYR A 10 -2.56 -30.77 10.87
C TYR A 10 -1.40 -31.68 10.49
N ILE A 11 -0.21 -31.11 10.26
CA ILE A 11 1.03 -31.87 10.11
C ILE A 11 1.87 -31.71 11.39
N PRO A 12 2.01 -32.76 12.22
CA PRO A 12 2.69 -32.67 13.51
C PRO A 12 4.20 -32.41 13.49
N THR A 13 4.85 -32.43 12.32
CA THR A 13 6.30 -32.72 12.25
C THR A 13 7.17 -31.63 11.61
N ALA A 14 6.62 -30.52 11.13
CA ALA A 14 7.43 -29.43 10.56
C ALA A 14 7.34 -28.19 11.45
N ASN A 15 8.16 -28.16 12.51
CA ASN A 15 8.48 -26.90 13.18
C ASN A 15 9.30 -26.07 12.17
N ILE A 16 8.64 -25.16 11.46
CA ILE A 16 9.35 -24.15 10.68
C ILE A 16 9.65 -22.98 11.62
N GLU A 17 10.91 -22.56 11.62
CA GLU A 17 11.30 -21.30 12.23
C GLU A 17 10.70 -20.15 11.42
N VAL A 18 9.54 -19.67 11.87
CA VAL A 18 9.00 -18.40 11.41
C VAL A 18 9.58 -17.32 12.31
N PRO A 19 10.08 -16.19 11.77
CA PRO A 19 10.52 -15.08 12.59
C PRO A 19 9.32 -14.51 13.36
N LEU A 20 9.08 -15.04 14.56
CA LEU A 20 8.05 -14.60 15.47
C LEU A 20 8.69 -13.67 16.49
N LEU A 21 8.37 -12.39 16.41
CA LEU A 21 8.56 -11.49 17.53
C LEU A 21 7.49 -11.84 18.57
N SER A 22 7.90 -12.59 19.61
CA SER A 22 7.00 -12.92 20.73
C SER A 22 6.54 -11.66 21.45
N ILE A 23 5.23 -11.57 21.67
CA ILE A 23 4.57 -10.56 22.53
C ILE A 23 4.63 -11.01 24.01
N LEU A 24 4.99 -12.28 24.26
CA LEU A 24 5.13 -12.86 25.59
C LEU A 24 6.57 -12.64 26.10
N GLY A 25 6.76 -11.56 26.86
CA GLY A 25 7.79 -11.51 27.88
C GLY A 25 7.28 -12.24 29.13
N GLU A 26 8.17 -12.91 29.85
CA GLU A 26 7.90 -13.41 31.21
C GLU A 26 7.75 -12.23 32.18
N ASN A 27 6.66 -11.48 32.06
CA ASN A 27 6.33 -10.47 33.05
C ASN A 27 5.79 -11.17 34.29
N LYS A 28 6.58 -11.12 35.37
CA LYS A 28 6.03 -11.15 36.73
C LYS A 28 4.95 -10.05 36.79
N ALA A 29 3.70 -10.48 36.80
CA ALA A 29 2.48 -9.66 36.81
C ALA A 29 2.18 -8.83 35.54
N GLY A 30 1.42 -9.41 34.61
CA GLY A 30 0.13 -8.79 34.24
C GLY A 30 0.02 -7.77 33.09
N ASP A 31 1.07 -7.41 32.35
CA ASP A 31 0.93 -6.47 31.21
C ASP A 31 1.18 -7.10 29.82
N HIS A 32 0.44 -8.16 29.51
CA HIS A 32 0.35 -8.78 28.16
C HIS A 32 -0.38 -7.89 27.12
N ARG A 33 -0.60 -6.59 27.42
CA ARG A 33 -1.47 -5.68 26.65
C ARG A 33 -0.71 -4.66 25.80
N ARG A 34 0.63 -4.71 25.79
CA ARG A 34 1.48 -3.83 24.97
C ARG A 34 2.00 -4.58 23.76
N VAL A 35 1.59 -4.16 22.56
CA VAL A 35 2.25 -4.60 21.32
C VAL A 35 3.69 -4.08 21.38
N PRO A 36 4.72 -4.93 21.22
CA PRO A 36 6.11 -4.51 21.20
C PRO A 36 6.30 -3.37 20.20
N ARG A 37 6.96 -2.29 20.61
CA ARG A 37 7.14 -1.13 19.72
C ARG A 37 8.00 -1.51 18.52
N ARG A 38 8.95 -2.43 18.75
CA ARG A 38 9.75 -3.05 17.70
C ARG A 38 8.92 -3.68 16.58
N LEU A 39 7.81 -4.35 16.89
CA LEU A 39 6.92 -4.93 15.87
C LEU A 39 6.28 -3.85 14.99
N GLN A 40 5.88 -2.73 15.59
CA GLN A 40 5.30 -1.61 14.85
C GLN A 40 6.35 -0.93 13.97
N LEU A 41 7.58 -0.77 14.46
CA LEU A 41 8.69 -0.22 13.67
C LEU A 41 9.05 -1.11 12.48
N VAL A 42 9.15 -2.43 12.69
CA VAL A 42 9.41 -3.41 11.62
C VAL A 42 8.33 -3.35 10.54
N GLU A 43 7.07 -3.20 10.93
CA GLU A 43 5.99 -3.08 9.96
C GLU A 43 6.03 -1.73 9.22
N CYS A 44 6.37 -0.62 9.89
CA CYS A 44 6.60 0.65 9.21
C CYS A 44 7.72 0.54 8.16
N GLU A 45 8.86 -0.07 8.51
CA GLU A 45 9.96 -0.32 7.57
C GLU A 45 9.50 -1.20 6.40
N ARG A 46 8.80 -2.30 6.69
CA ARG A 46 8.30 -3.23 5.68
C ARG A 46 7.41 -2.53 4.66
N GLN A 47 6.44 -1.74 5.13
CA GLN A 47 5.53 -1.00 4.25
C GLN A 47 6.28 0.07 3.45
N ALA A 48 7.27 0.74 4.05
CA ALA A 48 8.11 1.68 3.32
C ALA A 48 8.92 1.01 2.21
N ARG A 49 9.52 -0.17 2.47
CA ARG A 49 10.26 -0.95 1.47
C ARG A 49 9.37 -1.46 0.34
N ILE A 50 8.15 -1.93 0.67
CA ILE A 50 7.17 -2.33 -0.34
C ILE A 50 6.81 -1.13 -1.22
N ALA A 51 6.57 0.04 -0.61
CA ALA A 51 6.24 1.25 -1.35
C ALA A 51 7.37 1.67 -2.31
N ALA A 52 8.61 1.75 -1.81
CA ALA A 52 9.78 2.10 -2.61
C ALA A 52 10.02 1.11 -3.77
N LEU A 53 9.95 -0.20 -3.50
CA LEU A 53 10.10 -1.25 -4.53
C LEU A 53 9.12 -1.07 -5.69
N HIS A 54 7.87 -0.72 -5.39
CA HIS A 54 6.84 -0.52 -6.40
C HIS A 54 7.06 0.79 -7.19
N ILE A 55 7.55 1.84 -6.54
CA ILE A 55 7.93 3.09 -7.21
C ILE A 55 9.10 2.84 -8.18
N ASP A 56 10.15 2.16 -7.73
CA ASP A 56 11.30 1.78 -8.57
C ASP A 56 10.87 1.00 -9.82
N ARG A 57 9.92 0.08 -9.66
CA ARG A 57 9.37 -0.70 -10.78
C ARG A 57 8.54 0.14 -11.72
N ALA A 58 7.73 1.06 -11.20
CA ALA A 58 6.99 2.02 -12.02
C ALA A 58 7.95 2.88 -12.86
N TRP A 59 9.06 3.36 -12.27
CA TRP A 59 10.12 4.07 -13.00
C TRP A 59 10.78 3.21 -14.08
N ALA A 60 11.19 1.99 -13.74
CA ALA A 60 11.81 1.10 -14.71
C ALA A 60 10.88 0.79 -15.89
N LEU A 61 9.57 0.68 -15.65
CA LEU A 61 8.59 0.48 -16.69
C LEU A 61 8.44 1.71 -17.59
N THR A 62 8.45 2.94 -17.04
CA THR A 62 8.37 4.17 -17.84
C THR A 62 9.65 4.44 -18.65
N GLU A 63 10.82 4.05 -18.15
CA GLU A 63 12.11 4.24 -18.85
C GLU A 63 12.33 3.27 -20.03
N ARG A 64 11.76 2.05 -19.96
CA ARG A 64 11.92 1.01 -21.00
C ARG A 64 11.20 1.31 -22.33
N HIS A 65 10.62 2.50 -22.50
CA HIS A 65 9.71 2.81 -23.60
C HIS A 65 10.40 2.95 -24.97
N ALA A 66 10.46 1.82 -25.69
CA ALA A 66 10.57 1.74 -27.16
C ALA A 66 9.29 1.14 -27.82
N GLY A 67 8.18 0.99 -27.08
CA GLY A 67 6.93 0.39 -27.56
C GLY A 67 5.66 1.00 -26.94
N PRO A 68 4.45 0.54 -27.34
CA PRO A 68 3.21 0.98 -26.71
C PRO A 68 3.29 0.70 -25.21
N SER A 69 3.05 1.74 -24.42
CA SER A 69 3.24 1.72 -22.99
C SER A 69 2.27 0.73 -22.34
N ASP A 70 2.79 -0.18 -21.52
CA ASP A 70 1.93 -1.00 -20.66
C ASP A 70 1.51 -0.13 -19.45
N ASP A 71 0.70 0.88 -19.76
CA ASP A 71 0.15 1.85 -18.81
C ASP A 71 -0.52 1.14 -17.63
N THR A 72 -1.10 -0.03 -17.89
CA THR A 72 -1.75 -0.86 -16.86
C THR A 72 -0.74 -1.42 -15.86
N LEU A 73 0.43 -1.90 -16.32
CA LEU A 73 1.47 -2.38 -15.40
C LEU A 73 2.08 -1.25 -14.57
N VAL A 74 2.38 -0.10 -15.19
CA VAL A 74 2.89 1.06 -14.43
C VAL A 74 1.88 1.47 -13.36
N TRP A 75 0.60 1.50 -13.73
CA TRP A 75 -0.46 1.81 -12.79
C TRP A 75 -0.60 0.77 -11.67
N ALA A 76 -0.48 -0.52 -11.98
CA ALA A 76 -0.51 -1.58 -10.99
C ALA A 76 0.62 -1.45 -9.96
N GLU A 77 1.84 -1.12 -10.42
CA GLU A 77 2.97 -0.83 -9.54
C GLU A 77 2.69 0.40 -8.67
N LEU A 78 2.22 1.50 -9.25
CA LEU A 78 1.82 2.69 -8.47
C LEU A 78 0.73 2.37 -7.43
N GLN A 79 -0.29 1.57 -7.77
CA GLN A 79 -1.30 1.13 -6.82
C GLN A 79 -0.71 0.31 -5.66
N GLY A 80 0.27 -0.56 -5.94
CA GLY A 80 1.04 -1.26 -4.93
C GLY A 80 1.75 -0.31 -3.99
N ALA A 81 2.46 0.68 -4.55
CA ALA A 81 3.16 1.71 -3.78
C ALA A 81 2.22 2.51 -2.87
N MET A 82 1.11 2.98 -3.42
CA MET A 82 0.13 3.79 -2.71
C MET A 82 -0.57 3.00 -1.61
N THR A 83 -0.90 1.74 -1.85
CA THR A 83 -1.53 0.87 -0.83
C THR A 83 -0.61 0.68 0.37
N ALA A 84 0.66 0.34 0.14
CA ALA A 84 1.65 0.19 1.21
C ALA A 84 1.88 1.51 1.96
N GLY A 85 1.97 2.62 1.22
CA GLY A 85 2.07 3.96 1.78
C GLY A 85 0.87 4.39 2.63
N ILE A 86 -0.35 4.06 2.22
CA ILE A 86 -1.56 4.30 2.99
C ILE A 86 -1.55 3.50 4.29
N ILE A 87 -1.10 2.24 4.26
CA ILE A 87 -0.95 1.42 5.49
C ILE A 87 0.06 2.09 6.43
N LEU A 88 1.23 2.48 5.93
CA LEU A 88 2.24 3.21 6.68
C LEU A 88 1.67 4.51 7.29
N SER A 89 1.02 5.34 6.48
CA SER A 89 0.38 6.58 6.91
C SER A 89 -0.66 6.32 8.01
N ARG A 90 -1.47 5.25 7.93
CA ARG A 90 -2.45 4.92 8.98
C ARG A 90 -1.81 4.38 10.26
N MET A 91 -0.60 3.82 10.20
CA MET A 91 0.17 3.49 11.39
C MET A 91 0.71 4.75 12.08
N LEU A 92 1.25 5.69 11.28
CA LEU A 92 1.86 6.93 11.75
C LEU A 92 0.83 7.98 12.18
N ARG A 93 -0.28 8.13 11.45
CA ARG A 93 -1.40 9.05 11.72
C ARG A 93 -2.73 8.28 11.61
N PRO A 94 -3.14 7.55 12.65
CA PRO A 94 -4.36 6.74 12.60
C PRO A 94 -5.63 7.59 12.48
N THR A 95 -6.46 7.28 11.49
CA THR A 95 -7.77 7.90 11.25
C THR A 95 -8.87 6.83 11.10
N GLY A 96 -10.12 7.20 11.38
CA GLY A 96 -11.28 6.31 11.24
C GLY A 96 -11.23 5.07 12.14
N VAL A 97 -10.74 5.23 13.39
CA VAL A 97 -10.51 4.11 14.30
C VAL A 97 -11.84 3.50 14.75
N ARG A 98 -12.03 2.20 14.47
CA ARG A 98 -13.19 1.46 14.97
C ARG A 98 -13.08 1.26 16.49
N PRO A 99 -14.18 1.40 17.25
CA PRO A 99 -14.16 1.13 18.69
C PRO A 99 -13.82 -0.34 18.94
N ARG A 100 -12.88 -0.61 19.86
CA ARG A 100 -12.52 -1.97 20.27
C ARG A 100 -13.02 -2.23 21.67
N ALA A 101 -13.96 -3.17 21.83
CA ALA A 101 -14.42 -3.57 23.15
C ALA A 101 -13.25 -4.00 24.07
N PRO A 102 -13.21 -3.58 25.36
CA PRO A 102 -14.22 -2.81 26.09
C PRO A 102 -14.05 -1.27 26.01
N LEU A 103 -13.19 -0.76 25.13
CA LEU A 103 -12.92 0.67 25.01
C LEU A 103 -14.02 1.39 24.23
N SER A 104 -14.37 2.60 24.68
CA SER A 104 -15.19 3.52 23.90
C SER A 104 -14.45 3.98 22.63
N ARG A 105 -15.20 4.57 21.69
CA ARG A 105 -14.64 5.18 20.47
C ARG A 105 -13.55 6.20 20.79
N THR A 106 -13.84 7.17 21.66
CA THR A 106 -12.88 8.21 22.09
C THR A 106 -11.62 7.63 22.71
N LYS A 107 -11.73 6.60 23.55
CA LYS A 107 -10.56 5.93 24.14
C LYS A 107 -9.74 5.17 23.09
N SER A 108 -10.39 4.55 22.12
CA SER A 108 -9.73 3.83 21.01
C SER A 108 -9.01 4.79 20.06
N GLU A 109 -9.63 5.92 19.74
CA GLU A 109 -9.06 7.01 18.95
C GLU A 109 -7.85 7.62 19.67
N LYS A 110 -8.00 8.03 20.94
CA LYS A 110 -6.88 8.56 21.75
C LYS A 110 -5.71 7.59 21.81
N ARG A 111 -5.96 6.32 22.14
CA ARG A 111 -4.90 5.29 22.21
C ARG A 111 -4.18 5.13 20.87
N SER A 112 -4.90 5.23 19.76
CA SER A 112 -4.29 5.13 18.43
C SER A 112 -3.52 6.38 18.06
N ALA A 113 -4.04 7.57 18.36
CA ALA A 113 -3.34 8.83 18.19
C ALA A 113 -2.03 8.88 18.99
N ASP A 114 -2.05 8.47 20.26
CA ASP A 114 -0.87 8.40 21.13
C ASP A 114 0.19 7.44 20.57
N ARG A 115 -0.25 6.27 20.05
CA ARG A 115 0.63 5.31 19.36
C ARG A 115 1.26 5.94 18.12
N GLY A 116 0.45 6.56 17.26
CA GLY A 116 0.93 7.19 16.04
C GLY A 116 1.94 8.30 16.34
N ALA A 117 1.63 9.20 17.27
CA ALA A 117 2.53 10.26 17.70
C ALA A 117 3.87 9.72 18.23
N LYS A 118 3.84 8.63 18.99
CA LYS A 118 5.06 7.98 19.48
C LYS A 118 5.90 7.38 18.34
N LEU A 119 5.27 6.71 17.38
CA LEU A 119 5.98 6.18 16.21
C LEU A 119 6.59 7.31 15.37
N ARG A 120 5.86 8.39 15.15
CA ARG A 120 6.37 9.58 14.45
C ARG A 120 7.56 10.19 15.17
N GLY A 121 7.50 10.32 16.50
CA GLY A 121 8.64 10.81 17.29
C GLY A 121 9.88 9.92 17.18
N LEU A 122 9.71 8.59 17.22
CA LEU A 122 10.83 7.64 17.06
C LEU A 122 11.44 7.69 15.66
N LEU A 123 10.59 7.76 14.63
CA LEU A 123 10.98 7.79 13.23
C LEU A 123 11.26 9.21 12.70
N SER A 124 11.27 10.23 13.57
CA SER A 124 11.42 11.65 13.19
C SER A 124 10.53 12.09 12.01
N VAL A 125 9.30 11.57 11.94
CA VAL A 125 8.34 11.93 10.89
C VAL A 125 7.61 13.21 11.30
N GLU A 126 7.92 14.29 10.59
CA GLU A 126 7.28 15.59 10.78
C GLU A 126 5.82 15.62 10.28
N GLU A 127 5.03 16.57 10.78
CA GLU A 127 3.60 16.67 10.46
C GLU A 127 3.34 16.96 8.97
N GLU A 128 4.29 17.64 8.31
CA GLU A 128 4.26 17.98 6.88
C GLU A 128 4.90 16.91 5.97
N SER A 129 5.38 15.80 6.55
CA SER A 129 6.04 14.74 5.81
C SER A 129 5.14 14.21 4.67
N PRO A 130 5.69 14.00 3.46
CA PRO A 130 5.00 13.33 2.35
C PRO A 130 4.40 11.97 2.75
N LEU A 131 5.04 11.26 3.69
CA LEU A 131 4.56 9.97 4.24
C LEU A 131 3.17 10.05 4.86
N LEU A 132 2.77 11.23 5.35
CA LEU A 132 1.46 11.46 5.95
C LEU A 132 0.44 12.07 4.97
N LYS A 133 0.93 12.64 3.86
CA LYS A 133 0.11 13.28 2.82
C LYS A 133 -0.46 12.28 1.83
N ILE A 134 0.12 11.08 1.75
CA ILE A 134 -0.39 10.01 0.88
C ILE A 134 -1.82 9.55 1.23
N SER A 135 -2.32 9.87 2.42
CA SER A 135 -3.75 9.66 2.70
C SER A 135 -4.67 10.53 1.84
N ALA A 136 -4.19 11.67 1.33
CA ALA A 136 -4.98 12.53 0.44
C ALA A 136 -5.23 11.89 -0.93
N ILE A 137 -4.34 11.00 -1.39
CA ILE A 137 -4.52 10.27 -2.66
C ILE A 137 -5.31 8.96 -2.50
N ARG A 138 -5.50 8.48 -1.26
CA ARG A 138 -6.35 7.31 -0.97
C ARG A 138 -7.78 7.52 -1.43
N ASP A 139 -8.38 8.63 -1.05
CA ASP A 139 -9.79 8.89 -1.34
C ASP A 139 -10.02 8.92 -2.87
N PRO A 140 -9.14 9.55 -3.68
CA PRO A 140 -9.10 9.40 -5.14
C PRO A 140 -9.07 7.98 -5.71
N ILE A 141 -8.42 7.07 -5.02
CA ILE A 141 -8.28 5.69 -5.47
C ILE A 141 -9.49 4.85 -5.07
N GLU A 142 -10.01 5.03 -3.85
CA GLU A 142 -11.11 4.22 -3.30
C GLU A 142 -12.48 4.62 -3.84
N HIS A 143 -12.73 5.92 -4.05
CA HIS A 143 -14.04 6.46 -4.48
C HIS A 143 -14.01 6.88 -5.96
N PHE A 144 -13.51 6.00 -6.82
CA PHE A 144 -13.34 6.31 -8.24
C PHE A 144 -14.68 6.40 -9.00
N ASP A 145 -15.66 5.58 -8.61
CA ASP A 145 -17.04 5.62 -9.09
C ASP A 145 -17.70 6.98 -8.85
N GLU A 146 -17.65 7.49 -7.62
CA GLU A 146 -18.19 8.81 -7.26
C GLU A 146 -17.54 9.95 -8.05
N ARG A 147 -16.30 9.77 -8.53
CA ARG A 147 -15.58 10.76 -9.34
C ARG A 147 -15.99 10.74 -10.80
N ILE A 148 -16.27 9.56 -11.35
CA ILE A 148 -16.88 9.47 -12.68
C ILE A 148 -18.23 10.17 -12.64
N ASP A 149 -19.07 9.86 -11.65
CA ASP A 149 -20.39 10.47 -11.49
C ASP A 149 -20.28 12.00 -11.41
N ARG A 150 -19.41 12.51 -10.52
CA ARG A 150 -19.14 13.94 -10.39
C ARG A 150 -18.65 14.58 -11.70
N ALA A 151 -17.75 13.93 -12.43
CA ALA A 151 -17.24 14.46 -13.69
C ALA A 151 -18.37 14.59 -14.72
N VAL A 152 -19.23 13.58 -14.83
CA VAL A 152 -20.39 13.55 -15.72
C VAL A 152 -21.43 14.60 -15.32
N GLU A 153 -21.77 14.70 -14.03
CA GLU A 153 -22.69 15.72 -13.49
C GLU A 153 -22.20 17.15 -13.76
N GLN A 154 -20.89 17.37 -13.75
CA GLN A 154 -20.25 18.64 -14.11
C GLN A 154 -20.04 18.83 -15.62
N GLY A 155 -20.72 18.05 -16.46
CA GLY A 155 -20.74 18.22 -17.91
C GLY A 155 -19.50 17.72 -18.65
N ALA A 156 -18.71 16.82 -18.06
CA ALA A 156 -17.65 16.14 -18.81
C ALA A 156 -18.28 15.23 -19.88
N VAL A 157 -17.85 15.37 -21.13
CA VAL A 157 -18.30 14.50 -22.24
C VAL A 157 -17.35 13.32 -22.48
N SER A 158 -16.14 13.41 -21.92
CA SER A 158 -15.10 12.40 -22.05
C SER A 158 -14.31 12.34 -20.75
N VAL A 159 -14.10 11.12 -20.26
CA VAL A 159 -13.38 10.84 -19.03
C VAL A 159 -12.27 9.84 -19.36
N SER A 160 -11.03 10.25 -19.13
CA SER A 160 -9.89 9.34 -19.11
C SER A 160 -9.69 8.86 -17.69
N ASP A 161 -9.77 7.54 -17.51
CA ASP A 161 -9.52 6.91 -16.22
C ASP A 161 -8.07 7.18 -15.76
N PHE A 162 -7.10 6.74 -16.56
CA PHE A 162 -5.68 6.88 -16.28
C PHE A 162 -4.86 7.04 -17.57
N PHE A 163 -3.76 7.80 -17.53
CA PHE A 163 -2.69 7.75 -18.54
C PHE A 163 -1.33 8.17 -17.97
N ILE A 164 -0.26 7.81 -18.68
CA ILE A 164 1.11 8.27 -18.41
C ILE A 164 1.47 9.44 -19.32
N ALA A 165 1.79 10.59 -18.74
CA ALA A 165 2.26 11.75 -19.47
C ALA A 165 3.63 11.48 -20.10
N LYS A 166 3.80 11.84 -21.37
CA LYS A 166 5.02 11.57 -22.15
C LYS A 166 5.84 12.83 -22.33
N GLN A 167 7.17 12.72 -22.19
CA GLN A 167 8.13 13.78 -22.55
C GLN A 167 7.85 15.15 -21.91
N GLY A 168 7.28 15.17 -20.69
CA GLY A 168 6.92 16.42 -20.00
C GLY A 168 5.62 17.08 -20.46
N TYR A 169 4.88 16.48 -21.39
CA TYR A 169 3.59 16.99 -21.85
C TYR A 169 2.43 16.32 -21.13
N LEU A 170 1.57 17.13 -20.52
CA LEU A 170 0.28 16.71 -19.98
C LEU A 170 -0.76 16.71 -21.11
N ALA A 171 -1.39 15.57 -21.37
CA ALA A 171 -2.52 15.53 -22.29
C ALA A 171 -3.72 16.22 -21.62
N THR A 172 -4.08 17.40 -22.11
CA THR A 172 -5.32 18.09 -21.74
C THR A 172 -6.26 18.13 -22.93
N GLY A 173 -7.57 18.02 -22.69
CA GLY A 173 -8.55 18.31 -23.74
C GLY A 173 -8.39 19.75 -24.23
N PRO A 174 -8.75 20.04 -25.50
CA PRO A 174 -8.80 21.42 -25.98
C PRO A 174 -9.74 22.24 -25.09
N THR A 175 -9.44 23.52 -24.87
CA THR A 175 -10.34 24.47 -24.20
C THR A 175 -11.30 25.12 -25.19
N GLN A 176 -10.90 25.22 -26.46
CA GLN A 176 -11.71 25.73 -27.57
C GLN A 176 -11.60 24.84 -28.80
N LEU A 177 -12.68 24.77 -29.56
CA LEU A 177 -12.72 24.18 -30.89
C LEU A 177 -12.05 25.14 -31.90
N PRO A 178 -11.63 24.63 -33.09
CA PRO A 178 -11.04 25.47 -34.14
C PRO A 178 -11.91 26.64 -34.62
N ASP A 179 -13.22 26.58 -34.36
CA ASP A 179 -14.20 27.62 -34.69
C ASP A 179 -14.44 28.63 -33.55
N GLY A 180 -13.67 28.55 -32.46
CA GLY A 180 -13.72 29.48 -31.33
C GLY A 180 -14.79 29.19 -30.28
N ARG A 181 -15.60 28.13 -30.45
CA ARG A 181 -16.53 27.66 -29.41
C ARG A 181 -15.80 26.92 -28.30
N ASP A 182 -16.38 26.90 -27.10
CA ASP A 182 -15.85 26.09 -26.00
C ASP A 182 -15.82 24.62 -26.40
N ALA A 183 -14.66 23.99 -26.19
CA ALA A 183 -14.52 22.58 -26.45
C ALA A 183 -15.22 21.76 -25.36
N PRO A 184 -15.80 20.61 -25.72
CA PRO A 184 -16.43 19.74 -24.74
C PRO A 184 -15.46 19.35 -23.63
N ARG A 185 -15.90 19.49 -22.37
CA ARG A 185 -15.04 19.25 -21.21
C ARG A 185 -14.57 17.80 -21.19
N THR A 186 -13.25 17.63 -21.20
CA THR A 186 -12.56 16.34 -21.05
C THR A 186 -11.83 16.33 -19.72
N VAL A 187 -12.00 15.27 -18.93
CA VAL A 187 -11.40 15.14 -17.60
C VAL A 187 -10.47 13.93 -17.56
N ALA A 188 -9.28 14.13 -16.99
CA ALA A 188 -8.39 13.03 -16.63
C ALA A 188 -8.44 12.84 -15.12
N LEU A 189 -8.88 11.67 -14.67
CA LEU A 189 -9.09 11.41 -13.25
C LEU A 189 -7.80 11.04 -12.54
N ARG A 190 -6.92 10.30 -13.21
CA ARG A 190 -5.63 9.83 -12.69
C ARG A 190 -4.57 10.07 -13.74
N VAL A 191 -3.49 10.77 -13.39
CA VAL A 191 -2.37 10.99 -14.30
C VAL A 191 -1.09 10.70 -13.56
N PHE A 192 -0.22 9.94 -14.22
CA PHE A 192 1.17 9.86 -13.81
C PHE A 192 2.01 10.69 -14.75
N ALA A 193 2.74 11.66 -14.22
CA ALA A 193 3.71 12.45 -14.97
C ALA A 193 5.12 12.10 -14.49
N PRO A 194 5.81 11.14 -15.14
CA PRO A 194 7.05 10.60 -14.61
C PRO A 194 8.19 11.61 -14.57
N TRP A 195 8.30 12.41 -15.63
CA TRP A 195 9.40 13.37 -15.78
C TRP A 195 9.45 14.42 -14.64
N PRO A 196 8.33 15.07 -14.27
CA PRO A 196 8.30 15.93 -13.08
C PRO A 196 8.06 15.16 -11.77
N GLY A 197 7.93 13.84 -11.78
CA GLY A 197 7.69 13.03 -10.59
C GLY A 197 6.33 13.26 -9.93
N LEU A 198 5.25 13.49 -10.70
CA LEU A 198 3.95 13.87 -10.15
C LEU A 198 2.88 12.81 -10.39
N LEU A 199 2.03 12.60 -9.38
CA LEU A 199 0.73 11.97 -9.53
C LEU A 199 -0.35 13.03 -9.45
N ILE A 200 -1.31 12.99 -10.37
CA ILE A 200 -2.44 13.92 -10.40
C ILE A 200 -3.72 13.11 -10.25
N PHE A 201 -4.53 13.49 -9.27
CA PHE A 201 -5.76 12.81 -8.89
C PHE A 201 -6.88 13.82 -8.76
N ASP A 202 -7.86 13.81 -9.66
CA ASP A 202 -9.00 14.75 -9.60
C ASP A 202 -8.53 16.21 -9.44
N GLY A 203 -7.47 16.59 -10.18
CA GLY A 203 -6.82 17.90 -10.11
C GLY A 203 -5.87 18.13 -8.92
N GLN A 204 -5.81 17.22 -7.94
CA GLN A 204 -4.85 17.29 -6.84
C GLN A 204 -3.50 16.75 -7.26
N VAL A 205 -2.42 17.47 -6.91
CA VAL A 205 -1.05 17.09 -7.24
C VAL A 205 -0.38 16.44 -6.03
N PHE A 206 0.25 15.31 -6.25
CA PHE A 206 1.07 14.60 -5.28
C PHE A 206 2.48 14.43 -5.83
N ASP A 207 3.46 14.91 -5.07
CA ASP A 207 4.88 14.84 -5.42
C ASP A 207 5.44 13.46 -5.04
N LEU A 208 5.66 12.63 -6.07
CA LEU A 208 6.15 11.27 -5.91
C LEU A 208 7.65 11.24 -5.58
N PHE A 209 8.45 12.20 -6.05
CA PHE A 209 9.87 12.29 -5.70
C PHE A 209 10.06 12.64 -4.23
N ALA A 210 9.33 13.63 -3.72
CA ALA A 210 9.39 13.98 -2.30
C ALA A 210 8.92 12.80 -1.42
N TYR A 211 7.93 12.04 -1.90
CA TYR A 211 7.45 10.84 -1.23
C TYR A 211 8.50 9.71 -1.22
N GLU A 212 9.12 9.43 -2.36
CA GLU A 212 10.20 8.45 -2.50
C GLU A 212 11.41 8.82 -1.63
N GLU A 213 11.84 10.07 -1.64
CA GLU A 213 12.92 10.55 -0.77
C GLU A 213 12.59 10.30 0.71
N ALA A 214 11.34 10.60 1.12
CA ALA A 214 10.90 10.37 2.49
C ALA A 214 10.86 8.88 2.87
N LEU A 215 10.51 7.99 1.93
CA LEU A 215 10.59 6.54 2.12
C LEU A 215 12.03 6.08 2.36
N HIS A 216 12.96 6.50 1.50
CA HIS A 216 14.37 6.14 1.64
C HIS A 216 14.99 6.70 2.93
N ARG A 217 14.67 7.95 3.30
CA ARG A 217 15.09 8.52 4.59
C ARG A 217 14.59 7.69 5.77
N LEU A 218 13.33 7.25 5.73
CA LEU A 218 12.77 6.40 6.77
C LEU A 218 13.50 5.06 6.85
N ILE A 219 13.76 4.41 5.71
CA ILE A 219 14.38 3.09 5.63
C ILE A 219 15.85 3.14 6.07
N ASP A 220 16.61 4.09 5.55
CA ASP A 220 18.07 4.09 5.64
C ASP A 220 18.59 4.85 6.88
N GLN A 221 17.81 5.80 7.41
CA GLN A 221 18.26 6.68 8.50
C GLN A 221 17.38 6.55 9.75
N ASP A 222 16.07 6.77 9.61
CA ASP A 222 15.21 6.90 10.79
C ASP A 222 14.90 5.57 11.46
N TYR A 223 14.65 4.53 10.68
CA TYR A 223 14.34 3.20 11.21
C TYR A 223 15.51 2.59 11.99
N PRO A 224 16.76 2.53 11.47
CA PRO A 224 17.88 1.99 12.25
C PRO A 224 18.08 2.72 13.58
N ARG A 225 17.95 4.06 13.58
CA ARG A 225 18.02 4.89 14.78
C ARG A 225 16.88 4.59 15.76
N ALA A 226 15.65 4.49 15.27
CA ALA A 226 14.48 4.16 16.08
C ALA A 226 14.59 2.77 16.72
N VAL A 227 15.05 1.77 15.95
CA VAL A 227 15.27 0.41 16.44
C VAL A 227 16.36 0.38 17.51
N ALA A 228 17.48 1.09 17.31
CA ALA A 228 18.53 1.17 18.31
C ALA A 228 18.03 1.79 19.64
N ALA A 229 17.22 2.86 19.56
CA ALA A 229 16.61 3.49 20.72
C ALA A 229 15.64 2.54 21.45
N VAL A 230 14.77 1.83 20.70
CA VAL A 230 13.82 0.88 21.27
C VAL A 230 14.50 -0.35 21.86
N ILE A 231 15.55 -0.88 21.23
CA ILE A 231 16.33 -2.00 21.80
C ILE A 231 16.96 -1.60 23.13
N HIS A 232 17.45 -0.36 23.27
CA HIS A 232 17.98 0.12 24.54
C HIS A 232 16.89 0.20 25.62
N GLU A 233 15.69 0.70 25.29
CA GLU A 233 14.54 0.73 26.21
C GLU A 233 13.99 -0.68 26.54
N GLU A 234 13.95 -1.58 25.56
CA GLU A 234 13.37 -2.93 25.69
C GLU A 234 14.37 -3.97 26.21
N ARG A 235 15.68 -3.69 26.29
CA ARG A 235 16.69 -4.57 26.90
C ARG A 235 16.36 -4.93 28.35
N GLU A 236 15.72 -4.02 29.09
CA GLU A 236 15.20 -4.27 30.44
C GLU A 236 14.02 -5.29 30.46
N TRP A 237 13.46 -5.66 29.30
CA TRP A 237 12.26 -6.49 29.13
C TRP A 237 12.51 -7.81 28.38
N THR A 238 13.76 -8.15 28.08
CA THR A 238 14.06 -9.21 27.10
C THR A 238 13.90 -10.64 27.63
N ASN A 239 12.81 -11.28 27.22
CA ASN A 239 12.81 -12.67 26.79
C ASN A 239 12.07 -12.76 25.44
N SER A 240 12.73 -12.38 24.35
CA SER A 240 12.24 -12.63 23.00
C SER A 240 12.36 -14.13 22.71
N HIS A 241 11.28 -14.88 22.92
CA HIS A 241 11.22 -16.29 22.56
C HIS A 241 10.88 -16.43 21.08
N PHE A 242 11.55 -17.35 20.37
CA PHE A 242 11.02 -17.88 19.12
C PHE A 242 9.74 -18.66 19.46
N GLY A 243 8.61 -18.21 18.94
CA GLY A 243 7.38 -19.00 19.04
C GLY A 243 7.47 -20.23 18.13
N SER A 244 6.79 -21.31 18.50
CA SER A 244 6.52 -22.42 17.57
C SER A 244 5.29 -22.09 16.73
N ALA A 245 5.43 -22.00 15.40
CA ALA A 245 4.29 -21.94 14.50
C ALA A 245 3.89 -23.37 14.10
N GLN A 246 2.58 -23.68 14.11
CA GLN A 246 2.07 -24.95 13.59
C GLN A 246 1.76 -24.81 12.10
N GLN A 247 2.24 -25.76 11.30
CA GLN A 247 1.86 -25.83 9.89
C GLN A 247 0.56 -26.62 9.70
N LEU A 248 -0.33 -26.02 8.92
CA LEU A 248 -1.47 -26.71 8.32
C LEU A 248 -1.10 -26.99 6.86
N ALA A 249 -1.25 -28.24 6.42
CA ALA A 249 -1.12 -28.57 5.01
C ALA A 249 -2.50 -28.84 4.43
N TRP A 250 -2.72 -28.39 3.20
CA TRP A 250 -3.88 -28.79 2.44
C TRP A 250 -3.67 -30.19 1.89
N ARG A 251 -4.74 -31.01 1.83
CA ARG A 251 -4.67 -32.33 1.21
C ARG A 251 -4.23 -32.19 -0.24
N ALA A 252 -3.23 -32.98 -0.65
CA ALA A 252 -2.64 -32.90 -2.00
C ALA A 252 -3.73 -32.99 -3.08
N ASP A 253 -4.65 -33.95 -2.96
CA ASP A 253 -5.74 -34.15 -3.91
C ASP A 253 -6.67 -32.93 -4.04
N ASP A 254 -6.92 -32.18 -2.94
CA ASP A 254 -7.73 -30.97 -2.99
C ASP A 254 -7.00 -29.83 -3.71
N VAL A 255 -5.69 -29.72 -3.49
CA VAL A 255 -4.82 -28.76 -4.20
C VAL A 255 -4.75 -29.10 -5.69
N GLU A 256 -4.61 -30.37 -6.04
CA GLU A 256 -4.56 -30.85 -7.41
C GLU A 256 -5.91 -30.66 -8.13
N ARG A 257 -7.03 -31.04 -7.50
CA ARG A 257 -8.38 -30.76 -8.04
C ARG A 257 -8.59 -29.26 -8.26
N ARG A 258 -8.12 -28.42 -7.35
CA ARG A 258 -8.18 -26.96 -7.51
C ARG A 258 -7.30 -26.49 -8.66
N ARG A 259 -6.06 -26.99 -8.79
CA ARG A 259 -5.16 -26.67 -9.91
C ARG A 259 -5.73 -27.11 -11.25
N ALA A 260 -6.31 -28.31 -11.34
CA ALA A 260 -6.96 -28.82 -12.53
C ALA A 260 -8.17 -27.95 -12.93
N ARG A 261 -9.05 -27.61 -11.98
CA ARG A 261 -10.15 -26.66 -12.22
C ARG A 261 -9.65 -25.31 -12.74
N TRP A 262 -8.57 -24.78 -12.17
CA TRP A 262 -7.96 -23.53 -12.61
C TRP A 262 -7.32 -23.65 -14.00
N ALA A 263 -6.64 -24.76 -14.30
CA ALA A 263 -6.07 -25.05 -15.61
C ALA A 263 -7.16 -25.14 -16.68
N SER A 264 -8.25 -25.87 -16.44
CA SER A 264 -9.38 -25.94 -17.36
C SER A 264 -10.07 -24.58 -17.57
N PHE A 265 -10.18 -23.76 -16.52
CA PHE A 265 -10.66 -22.38 -16.64
C PHE A 265 -9.75 -21.51 -17.53
N ARG A 266 -8.42 -21.70 -17.43
CA ARG A 266 -7.44 -21.01 -18.29
C ARG A 266 -7.43 -21.55 -19.71
N GLU A 267 -7.62 -22.84 -19.94
CA GLU A 267 -7.68 -23.41 -21.30
C GLU A 267 -8.95 -22.97 -22.02
N GLY A 268 -10.09 -22.89 -21.31
CA GLY A 268 -11.35 -22.38 -21.86
C GLY A 268 -11.37 -20.87 -22.14
N ARG A 269 -10.39 -20.13 -21.60
CA ARG A 269 -10.11 -18.73 -21.92
C ARG A 269 -8.74 -18.68 -22.55
N SER A 270 -8.63 -18.88 -23.86
CA SER A 270 -7.39 -18.54 -24.57
C SER A 270 -7.10 -17.03 -24.39
N LEU A 271 -6.54 -16.68 -23.24
CA LEU A 271 -5.81 -15.47 -22.98
C LEU A 271 -4.48 -15.78 -23.64
N SER A 272 -4.39 -15.47 -24.93
CA SER A 272 -3.12 -15.29 -25.60
C SER A 272 -2.27 -14.41 -24.69
N ALA A 273 -1.32 -15.02 -23.97
CA ALA A 273 -0.31 -14.28 -23.27
C ALA A 273 0.33 -13.35 -24.31
N PRO A 274 0.54 -12.06 -24.02
CA PRO A 274 1.37 -11.24 -24.91
C PRO A 274 2.76 -11.85 -24.87
N THR A 275 3.06 -12.67 -25.89
CA THR A 275 4.38 -13.18 -26.15
C THR A 275 5.22 -12.02 -26.67
N GLY A 276 6.13 -11.53 -25.84
CA GLY A 276 7.13 -10.54 -26.22
C GLY A 276 8.13 -10.35 -25.10
N LEU A 277 9.17 -11.19 -25.09
CA LEU A 277 10.45 -10.92 -24.44
C LEU A 277 11.27 -10.00 -25.35
#